data_AF-A0A3D0ZFB9-F1
#
_entry.id   AF-A0A3D0ZFB9-F1
#
_cell.length_a   1.000
_cell.length_b   1.000
_cell.length_c   1.000
_cell.angle_alpha   90.00
_cell.angle_beta   90.00
_cell.angle_gamma   90.00
#
_symmetry.space_group_name_H-M   'P 1'
#
loop_
_entity.id
_entity.type
_entity.pdbx_description
1 polymer ?
#
loop_
_entity_poly.entity_id
_entity_poly.type
_entity_poly.pdbx_seq_one_letter_code
_entity_poly.pdbx_strand_id
1 'polypeptide(L)'
;MSKYLAYSFLYDDAADLKCDFEILTDEISSMIGLARSLLDDNDKNAAPELADDLQKINELMYHINPSLRTKVTVTAEELEWLDRKTRDLQTAVEEGLP
;
A
#
# COMPACT_ATOMS: atom_id res chain seq x y z
N MET A 1 8.88 22.92 15.30
CA MET A 1 8.94 21.70 16.13
C MET A 1 10.38 21.23 16.29
N SER A 2 10.74 20.69 17.45
CA SER A 2 12.08 20.15 17.70
C SER A 2 12.27 18.81 16.98
N LYS A 3 13.43 18.60 16.34
CA LYS A 3 13.81 17.32 15.70
C LYS A 3 14.03 16.15 16.67
N TYR A 4 13.91 16.41 17.97
CA TYR A 4 14.12 15.44 19.05
C TYR A 4 12.80 14.97 19.69
N LEU A 5 11.65 15.37 19.15
CA LEU A 5 10.34 14.89 19.61
C LEU A 5 10.04 13.52 19.02
N ALA A 6 9.95 12.50 19.86
CA ALA A 6 9.61 11.13 19.43
C ALA A 6 8.18 11.00 18.89
N TYR A 7 7.25 11.82 19.40
CA TYR A 7 5.83 11.81 19.01
C TYR A 7 5.39 13.24 18.65
N SER A 8 5.90 13.75 17.53
CA SER A 8 5.55 15.10 17.05
C SER A 8 4.04 15.25 16.85
N PHE A 9 3.35 14.18 16.45
CA PHE A 9 1.91 14.20 16.18
C PHE A 9 1.04 14.54 17.39
N LEU A 10 1.49 14.30 18.63
CA LEU A 10 0.75 14.68 19.85
C LEU A 10 0.59 16.19 20.02
N TYR A 11 1.36 16.97 19.27
CA TYR A 11 1.36 18.42 19.29
C TYR A 11 0.88 19.02 17.97
N ASP A 12 0.42 18.19 17.02
CA ASP A 12 -0.27 18.67 15.84
C ASP A 12 -1.64 19.26 16.24
N ASP A 13 -2.17 20.17 15.44
CA ASP A 13 -3.51 20.72 15.68
C ASP A 13 -4.57 19.61 15.55
N ALA A 14 -5.65 19.67 16.33
CA ALA A 14 -6.70 18.65 16.27
C ALA A 14 -7.39 18.54 14.89
N ALA A 15 -7.34 19.59 14.07
CA ALA A 15 -7.83 19.58 12.69
C ALA A 15 -6.76 19.08 11.68
N ASP A 16 -5.54 18.77 12.12
CA ASP A 16 -4.47 18.25 11.27
C ASP A 16 -4.56 16.73 11.10
N LEU A 17 -5.06 16.31 9.94
CA LEU A 17 -5.35 14.89 9.63
C LEU A 17 -4.14 14.07 9.19
N LYS A 18 -2.91 14.59 9.33
CA LYS A 18 -1.69 13.84 8.95
C LYS A 18 -1.55 12.54 9.74
N CYS A 19 -1.81 12.59 11.04
CA CYS A 19 -1.72 11.41 11.90
C CYS A 19 -2.77 10.37 11.53
N ASP A 20 -4.02 10.79 11.25
CA ASP A 20 -5.08 9.89 10.78
C ASP A 20 -4.69 9.21 9.47
N PHE A 21 -4.13 9.96 8.52
CA PHE A 21 -3.62 9.41 7.27
C PHE A 21 -2.51 8.37 7.49
N GLU A 22 -1.55 8.66 8.39
CA GLU A 22 -0.47 7.73 8.75
C GLU A 22 -1.01 6.43 9.38
N ILE A 23 -2.01 6.53 10.26
CA ILE A 23 -2.64 5.35 10.88
C ILE A 23 -3.38 4.53 9.84
N LEU A 24 -4.18 5.17 8.98
CA LEU A 24 -4.98 4.47 7.95
C LEU A 24 -4.08 3.80 6.91
N THR A 25 -2.98 4.43 6.53
CA THR A 25 -2.03 3.84 5.56
C THR A 25 -1.25 2.66 6.17
N ASP A 26 -0.95 2.69 7.47
CA ASP A 26 -0.35 1.55 8.20
C ASP A 26 -1.33 0.37 8.36
N GLU A 27 -2.62 0.68 8.58
CA GLU A 27 -3.68 -0.33 8.60
C GLU A 27 -3.81 -1.02 7.22
N ILE A 28 -3.82 -0.26 6.13
CA ILE A 28 -3.84 -0.81 4.77
C ILE A 28 -2.62 -1.72 4.52
N SER A 29 -1.43 -1.30 4.93
CA SER A 29 -0.20 -2.11 4.85
C SER A 29 -0.35 -3.45 5.58
N SER A 30 -0.89 -3.42 6.81
CA SER A 30 -1.17 -4.62 7.58
C SER A 30 -2.19 -5.55 6.90
N MET A 31 -3.24 -4.99 6.29
CA MET A 31 -4.23 -5.75 5.53
C MET A 31 -3.64 -6.40 4.27
N ILE A 32 -2.74 -5.72 3.55
CA ILE A 32 -2.04 -6.29 2.39
C ILE A 32 -1.16 -7.46 2.83
N GLY A 33 -0.42 -7.30 3.94
CA GLY A 33 0.38 -8.36 4.53
C GLY A 33 -0.45 -9.59 4.92
N LEU A 34 -1.64 -9.37 5.48
CA LEU A 34 -2.60 -10.44 5.77
C LEU A 34 -3.13 -11.09 4.48
N ALA A 35 -3.53 -10.31 3.49
CA ALA A 35 -4.02 -10.85 2.21
C ALA A 35 -2.96 -11.75 1.56
N ARG A 36 -1.70 -11.33 1.58
CA ARG A 36 -0.58 -12.13 1.06
C ARG A 36 -0.34 -13.41 1.86
N SER A 37 -0.55 -13.40 3.18
CA SER A 37 -0.36 -14.59 4.02
C SER A 37 -1.48 -15.62 3.88
N LEU A 38 -2.65 -15.21 3.39
CA LEU A 38 -3.79 -16.07 3.10
C LEU A 38 -3.67 -16.84 1.78
N LEU A 39 -2.75 -16.45 0.89
CA LEU A 39 -2.52 -17.17 -0.36
C LEU A 39 -1.98 -18.58 -0.10
N ASP A 40 -2.77 -19.59 -0.48
CA ASP A 40 -2.37 -20.99 -0.39
C ASP A 40 -1.54 -21.43 -1.61
N ASP A 41 -1.16 -22.70 -1.67
CA ASP A 41 -0.38 -23.22 -2.80
C ASP A 41 -1.20 -23.28 -4.11
N ASN A 42 -2.52 -23.46 -4.04
CA ASN A 42 -3.38 -23.40 -5.22
C ASN A 42 -3.47 -21.97 -5.76
N ASP A 43 -3.61 -20.98 -4.89
CA ASP A 43 -3.65 -19.57 -5.26
C ASP A 43 -2.33 -19.14 -5.92
N LYS A 44 -1.19 -19.57 -5.34
CA LYS A 44 0.14 -19.30 -5.92
C LYS A 44 0.36 -20.02 -7.25
N ASN A 45 -0.30 -21.15 -7.48
CA ASN A 45 -0.22 -21.84 -8.77
C ASN A 45 -1.13 -21.20 -9.83
N ALA A 46 -2.31 -20.73 -9.43
CA ALA A 46 -3.27 -20.07 -10.32
C ALA A 46 -2.80 -18.66 -10.71
N ALA A 47 -2.32 -17.89 -9.73
CA ALA A 47 -1.87 -16.52 -9.90
C ALA A 47 -0.48 -16.32 -9.25
N PRO A 48 0.60 -16.89 -9.82
CA PRO A 48 1.94 -16.86 -9.23
C PRO A 48 2.49 -15.46 -9.00
N GLU A 49 2.06 -14.49 -9.80
CA GLU A 49 2.48 -13.09 -9.65
C GLU A 49 1.75 -12.34 -8.52
N LEU A 50 0.62 -12.85 -8.02
CA LEU A 50 -0.21 -12.11 -7.06
C LEU A 50 0.51 -11.86 -5.73
N ALA A 51 1.32 -12.82 -5.27
CA ALA A 51 2.10 -12.67 -4.05
C ALA A 51 3.18 -11.58 -4.17
N ASP A 52 3.76 -11.42 -5.37
CA ASP A 52 4.77 -10.41 -5.68
C ASP A 52 4.12 -9.03 -5.89
N ASP A 53 2.95 -9.00 -6.54
CA ASP A 53 2.15 -7.78 -6.69
C ASP A 53 1.73 -7.24 -5.32
N LEU A 54 1.21 -8.09 -4.42
CA LEU A 54 0.87 -7.70 -3.05
C LEU A 54 2.09 -7.19 -2.28
N GLN A 55 3.26 -7.84 -2.43
CA GLN A 55 4.50 -7.37 -1.81
C GLN A 55 4.87 -5.96 -2.30
N LYS A 56 4.82 -5.71 -3.61
CA LYS A 56 5.12 -4.41 -4.19
C LYS A 56 4.09 -3.34 -3.78
N ILE A 57 2.80 -3.66 -3.76
CA ILE A 57 1.76 -2.75 -3.27
C ILE A 57 2.02 -2.38 -1.80
N ASN A 58 2.46 -3.33 -0.98
CA ASN A 58 2.80 -3.07 0.41
C ASN A 58 3.97 -2.10 0.56
N GLU A 59 5.01 -2.25 -0.28
CA GLU A 59 6.15 -1.32 -0.33
C GLU A 59 5.72 0.09 -0.75
N LEU A 60 4.83 0.21 -1.75
CA LEU A 60 4.25 1.50 -2.13
C LEU A 60 3.49 2.14 -0.97
N MET A 61 2.67 1.38 -0.26
CA MET A 61 1.93 1.88 0.91
C MET A 61 2.86 2.37 2.02
N TYR A 62 3.96 1.65 2.27
CA TYR A 62 4.98 2.09 3.22
C TYR A 62 5.64 3.42 2.80
N HIS A 63 5.90 3.63 1.50
CA HIS A 63 6.40 4.91 0.99
C HIS A 63 5.36 6.04 1.04
N ILE A 64 4.08 5.72 0.93
CA ILE A 64 2.98 6.69 1.07
C ILE A 64 2.81 7.13 2.52
N ASN A 65 3.03 6.25 3.50
CA ASN A 65 2.77 6.56 4.91
C ASN A 65 3.37 7.91 5.40
N PRO A 66 4.67 8.19 5.23
CA PRO A 66 5.26 9.46 5.69
C PRO A 66 5.04 10.65 4.73
N SER A 67 4.18 10.51 3.72
CA SER A 67 4.07 11.44 2.58
C SER A 67 3.65 12.85 2.92
N LEU A 68 2.84 13.01 3.97
CA LEU A 68 2.34 14.32 4.37
C LEU A 68 3.31 15.06 5.30
N ARG A 69 4.34 14.36 5.83
CA ARG A 69 5.37 14.93 6.71
C ARG A 69 6.71 15.11 6.02
N THR A 70 7.02 14.25 5.06
CA THR A 70 8.32 14.23 4.37
C THR A 70 8.15 14.10 2.86
N LYS A 71 9.24 14.32 2.12
CA LYS A 71 9.21 14.15 0.67
C LYS A 71 8.98 12.68 0.30
N VAL A 72 7.96 12.47 -0.52
CA VAL A 72 7.51 11.16 -1.03
C VAL A 72 8.41 10.62 -2.13
N THR A 73 8.49 9.28 -2.17
CA THR A 73 9.26 8.51 -3.15
C THR A 73 8.39 7.83 -4.22
N VAL A 74 7.05 7.79 -4.06
CA VAL A 74 6.16 7.17 -5.06
C VAL A 74 6.23 7.92 -6.39
N THR A 75 6.51 7.20 -7.47
CA THR A 75 6.73 7.77 -8.79
C THR A 75 5.54 7.61 -9.72
N ALA A 76 5.56 8.34 -10.85
CA ALA A 76 4.54 8.19 -11.89
C ALA A 76 4.55 6.77 -12.48
N GLU A 77 5.73 6.18 -12.67
CA GLU A 77 5.90 4.82 -13.18
C GLU A 77 5.30 3.76 -12.25
N GLU A 78 5.36 3.99 -10.94
CA GLU A 78 4.72 3.11 -9.95
C GLU A 78 3.20 3.21 -9.98
N LEU A 79 2.65 4.42 -10.18
CA LEU A 79 1.21 4.62 -10.36
C LEU A 79 0.71 3.98 -11.67
N GLU A 80 1.47 4.13 -12.77
CA GLU A 80 1.17 3.47 -14.04
C GLU A 80 1.24 1.94 -13.93
N TRP A 81 2.19 1.42 -13.15
CA TRP A 81 2.26 -0.01 -12.84
C TRP A 81 1.00 -0.49 -12.11
N LEU A 82 0.51 0.26 -11.11
CA LEU A 82 -0.68 -0.10 -10.34
C LEU A 82 -1.97 -0.05 -11.18
N ASP A 83 -2.13 0.99 -12.01
CA ASP A 83 -3.26 1.13 -12.94
C ASP A 83 -3.28 -0.04 -13.94
N ARG A 84 -2.12 -0.39 -14.53
CA ARG A 84 -2.02 -1.53 -15.44
C ARG A 84 -2.40 -2.84 -14.74
N LYS A 85 -1.84 -3.14 -13.56
CA LYS A 85 -2.16 -4.37 -12.81
C LYS A 85 -3.64 -4.47 -12.47
N THR A 86 -4.27 -3.35 -12.12
CA THR A 86 -5.72 -3.30 -11.87
C THR A 86 -6.52 -3.68 -13.12
N ARG A 87 -6.18 -3.12 -14.27
CA ARG A 87 -6.86 -3.40 -15.55
C ARG A 87 -6.66 -4.84 -16.02
N ASP A 88 -5.44 -5.36 -15.89
CA ASP A 88 -5.11 -6.73 -16.25
C ASP A 88 -5.95 -7.73 -15.43
N LEU A 89 -6.05 -7.52 -14.11
CA LEU A 89 -6.89 -8.33 -13.23
C LEU A 89 -8.37 -8.21 -13.54
N GLN A 90 -8.87 -7.00 -13.81
CA GLN A 90 -10.28 -6.80 -14.21
C GLN A 90 -10.59 -7.56 -15.51
N THR A 91 -9.70 -7.50 -16.49
CA THR A 91 -9.86 -8.20 -17.77
C THR A 91 -9.84 -9.71 -17.56
N ALA A 92 -8.91 -10.24 -16.76
CA ALA A 92 -8.83 -11.68 -16.48
C ALA A 92 -10.14 -12.21 -15.83
N VAL A 93 -10.69 -11.46 -14.87
CA VAL A 93 -11.97 -11.78 -14.23
C VAL A 93 -13.14 -11.75 -15.22
N GLU A 94 -13.17 -10.77 -16.13
CA GLU A 94 -14.20 -10.67 -17.18
C GLU A 94 -14.12 -11.81 -18.20
N GLU A 95 -12.91 -12.25 -18.56
CA GLU A 95 -12.67 -13.35 -19.50
C GLU A 95 -12.86 -14.74 -18.86
N GLY A 96 -13.10 -14.81 -17.56
CA GLY A 96 -13.21 -16.07 -16.82
C GLY A 96 -11.91 -16.88 -16.78
N LEU A 97 -10.78 -16.20 -16.99
CA LEU A 97 -9.47 -16.77 -16.72
C LEU A 97 -9.31 -16.85 -15.19
N PRO A 98 -8.75 -17.96 -14.67
CA PRO A 98 -8.55 -18.12 -13.23
C PRO A 98 -7.71 -16.99 -12.63
#